data_AF-A0A9D7HI80-F1
#
_entry.id   AF-A0A9D7HI80-F1
#
_cell.length_a   1.000
_cell.length_b   1.000
_cell.length_c   1.000
_cell.angle_alpha   90.00
_cell.angle_beta   90.00
_cell.angle_gamma   90.00
#
_symmetry.space_group_name_H-M   'P 1'
#
loop_
_entity.id
_entity.type
_entity.pdbx_description
1 polymer ?
#
loop_
_entity_poly.entity_id
_entity_poly.type
_entity_poly.pdbx_seq_one_letter_code
_entity_poly.pdbx_strand_id
1 'polypeptide(L)' 'MTGDLTIRGVTKEVTFMLDGFNSEIATPWGAKVVGGKATTTINRQDFGVSWNKTLDAGGVVVGDDVEITLELEFNRPA' A
#
# COMPACT_ATOMS: atom_id res chain seq x y z
N MET A 1 -3.31 10.33 -3.20
CA MET A 1 -4.69 9.80 -3.18
C MET A 1 -5.01 9.38 -1.76
N THR A 2 -6.15 9.81 -1.23
CA THR A 2 -6.56 9.52 0.15
C THR A 2 -7.79 8.64 0.14
N GLY A 3 -7.86 7.66 1.04
CA GLY A 3 -9.01 6.78 1.15
C GLY A 3 -8.97 5.90 2.39
N ASP A 4 -10.06 5.17 2.62
CA ASP A 4 -10.22 4.31 3.79
C ASP A 4 -9.51 2.96 3.61
N LEU A 5 -8.55 2.68 4.50
CA LEU A 5 -7.91 1.38 4.62
C LEU A 5 -8.53 0.63 5.80
N THR A 6 -8.99 -0.59 5.57
CA THR A 6 -9.51 -1.47 6.63
C THR A 6 -8.60 -2.67 6.81
N ILE A 7 -8.05 -2.83 8.02
CA ILE A 7 -7.23 -3.98 8.40
C ILE A 7 -7.81 -4.54 9.71
N ARG A 8 -8.11 -5.85 9.72
CA ARG A 8 -8.68 -6.56 10.88
C ARG A 8 -9.93 -5.89 11.48
N GLY A 9 -10.78 -5.30 10.64
CA GLY A 9 -12.01 -4.63 11.06
C GLY A 9 -11.83 -3.22 11.63
N VAL A 10 -10.61 -2.68 11.67
CA VAL A 10 -10.34 -1.28 11.99
C VAL A 10 -10.14 -0.51 10.70
N THR A 11 -10.91 0.57 10.53
CA THR A 11 -10.84 1.46 9.35
C THR A 11 -10.15 2.76 9.72
N LYS A 12 -9.20 3.19 8.88
CA LYS A 12 -8.47 4.46 9.01
C LYS A 12 -8.30 5.09 7.64
N GLU A 13 -8.37 6.42 7.60
CA GLU A 13 -8.01 7.17 6.41
C GLU A 13 -6.48 7.13 6.20
N VAL A 14 -6.05 6.74 5.01
CA VAL A 14 -4.63 6.63 4.63
C VAL A 14 -4.41 7.35 3.31
N THR A 15 -3.28 8.05 3.21
CA THR A 15 -2.87 8.73 1.98
C THR A 15 -1.75 7.97 1.29
N PHE A 16 -2.00 7.56 0.05
CA PHE A 16 -1.01 7.01 -0.87
C PHE A 16 -0.41 8.12 -1.73
N MET A 17 0.92 8.16 -1.79
CA MET A 17 1.66 8.93 -2.78
C MET A 17 1.63 8.18 -4.10
N LEU A 18 1.20 8.84 -5.16
CA LEU A 18 1.18 8.27 -6.50
C LEU A 18 2.46 8.65 -7.23
N ASP A 19 3.19 7.66 -7.73
CA ASP A 19 4.38 7.83 -8.57
C ASP A 19 3.98 7.79 -10.06
N GLY A 20 2.97 8.60 -10.38
CA GLY A 20 2.40 8.72 -11.73
C GLY A 20 1.69 7.48 -12.26
N PHE A 21 1.10 7.68 -13.45
CA PHE A 21 0.61 6.60 -14.32
C PHE A 21 1.30 6.76 -15.66
N ASN A 22 1.54 5.66 -16.36
CA ASN A 22 1.96 5.74 -17.76
C ASN A 22 0.78 6.17 -18.65
N SER A 23 1.10 6.56 -19.89
CA SER A 23 0.09 6.64 -20.93
C SER A 23 -0.44 5.25 -21.27
N GLU A 24 -1.66 5.17 -21.80
CA GLU A 24 -2.25 3.93 -22.29
C GLU A 24 -1.33 3.22 -23.32
N ILE A 25 -0.99 1.96 -23.05
CA ILE A 25 -0.13 1.12 -23.90
C ILE A 25 -0.98 0.00 -24.52
N ALA A 26 -0.87 -0.18 -25.83
CA ALA A 26 -1.44 -1.34 -26.50
C ALA A 26 -0.56 -2.57 -26.25
N THR A 27 -1.15 -3.63 -25.71
CA THR A 27 -0.48 -4.92 -25.53
C THR A 27 -0.51 -5.74 -26.83
N PRO A 28 0.39 -6.74 -26.98
CA PRO A 28 0.37 -7.66 -28.12
C PRO A 28 -0.94 -8.44 -28.31
N TRP A 29 -1.79 -8.50 -27.29
CA TRP A 29 -3.07 -9.21 -27.30
C TRP A 29 -4.27 -8.31 -27.59
N GLY A 30 -4.03 -7.06 -28.02
CA GLY A 30 -5.08 -6.09 -28.37
C GLY A 30 -5.75 -5.40 -27.18
N ALA A 31 -5.40 -5.79 -25.95
CA ALA A 31 -5.83 -5.08 -24.74
C ALA A 31 -5.05 -3.77 -24.59
N LYS A 32 -5.70 -2.76 -24.02
CA LYS A 32 -5.07 -1.50 -23.67
C LYS A 32 -4.88 -1.43 -22.16
N VAL A 33 -3.67 -1.11 -21.73
CA VAL A 33 -3.28 -1.12 -20.32
C VAL A 33 -2.74 0.22 -19.85
N VAL A 34 -2.96 0.52 -18.58
CA VAL A 34 -2.31 1.61 -17.84
C VAL A 34 -1.63 1.02 -16.60
N GLY A 35 -0.35 1.35 -16.42
CA GLY A 35 0.44 1.00 -15.26
C GLY A 35 0.56 2.20 -14.31
N GLY A 36 0.68 1.92 -13.02
CA GLY A 36 0.94 2.95 -12.00
C GLY A 36 1.63 2.38 -10.77
N LYS A 37 2.22 3.27 -9.97
CA LYS A 37 2.83 2.91 -8.69
C LYS A 37 2.30 3.82 -7.59
N ALA A 38 2.07 3.25 -6.41
CA ALA A 38 1.67 4.01 -5.24
C ALA A 38 2.38 3.50 -4.00
N THR A 39 2.74 4.41 -3.09
CA THR A 39 3.38 4.07 -1.81
C THR A 39 2.71 4.77 -0.65
N THR A 40 2.76 4.14 0.52
CA THR A 40 2.41 4.78 1.80
C THR A 40 3.12 4.08 2.95
N THR A 41 3.17 4.73 4.10
CA THR A 41 3.64 4.13 5.35
C THR A 41 2.55 4.27 6.39
N ILE A 42 2.20 3.18 7.07
CA ILE A 42 1.20 3.15 8.13
C ILE A 42 1.82 2.67 9.45
N ASN A 43 1.20 3.03 10.57
CA ASN A 43 1.54 2.45 11.87
C ASN A 43 0.65 1.21 12.13
N ARG A 44 1.26 0.04 12.32
CA ARG A 44 0.53 -1.22 12.54
C ARG A 44 -0.32 -1.24 13.82
N GLN A 45 0.06 -0.45 14.82
CA GLN A 45 -0.66 -0.38 16.10
C GLN A 45 -2.03 0.29 15.91
N ASP A 46 -2.16 1.22 14.96
CA ASP A 46 -3.44 1.88 14.64
C ASP A 46 -4.51 0.93 14.12
N PHE A 47 -4.09 -0.24 13.63
CA PHE A 47 -4.95 -1.31 13.12
C PHE A 47 -5.05 -2.50 14.07
N GLY A 48 -4.66 -2.32 15.34
CA GLY A 48 -4.75 -3.36 16.37
C GLY A 48 -3.71 -4.47 16.24
N VAL A 49 -2.67 -4.30 15.41
CA VAL A 49 -1.55 -5.23 15.33
C VAL A 49 -0.49 -4.76 16.33
N SER A 50 -0.66 -5.11 17.60
CA SER A 50 0.11 -4.56 18.72
C SER A 50 1.19 -5.49 19.29
N TRP A 51 1.34 -6.72 18.78
CA TRP A 51 2.35 -7.64 19.31
C TRP A 51 3.74 -7.01 19.25
N ASN A 52 4.47 -7.09 20.34
CA ASN A 52 5.86 -6.72 20.39
C ASN A 52 6.56 -7.42 21.56
N LYS A 53 7.89 -7.46 21.51
CA LYS A 53 8.72 -7.90 22.63
C LYS A 53 9.86 -6.90 22.80
N THR A 54 10.23 -6.60 24.03
CA THR A 54 11.39 -5.74 24.32
C THR A 54 12.69 -6.53 24.14
N LEU A 55 13.70 -5.88 23.57
CA LEU A 55 15.05 -6.44 23.46
C LEU A 55 15.85 -6.14 24.74
N ASP A 56 16.80 -7.02 25.08
CA ASP A 56 17.63 -6.89 26.28
C ASP A 56 18.50 -5.61 26.26
N ALA A 57 18.87 -5.13 25.07
CA ALA A 57 19.62 -3.89 24.85
C ALA A 57 18.74 -2.62 24.77
N GLY A 58 17.43 -2.75 25.04
CA GLY A 58 16.46 -1.69 24.83
C GLY A 58 15.86 -1.70 23.42
N GLY A 59 14.70 -1.05 23.27
CA GLY A 59 13.93 -1.07 22.03
C GLY A 59 12.99 -2.27 21.89
N VAL A 60 12.42 -2.42 20.71
CA VAL A 60 11.37 -3.40 20.41
C VAL A 60 11.74 -4.31 19.24
N VAL A 61 11.23 -5.54 19.23
CA VAL A 61 11.51 -6.56 18.19
C VAL A 61 10.88 -6.20 16.85
N VAL A 62 9.71 -5.56 16.84
CA VAL A 62 8.98 -5.21 15.62
C VAL A 62 8.74 -3.71 15.57
N GLY A 63 9.24 -3.06 14.52
CA GLY A 63 8.96 -1.66 14.23
C GLY A 63 7.47 -1.40 14.03
N ASP A 64 7.04 -0.17 14.26
CA ASP A 64 5.62 0.20 14.13
C ASP A 64 5.25 0.56 12.70
N ASP A 65 6.21 1.10 11.94
CA ASP A 65 6.03 1.52 10.56
C ASP A 65 5.98 0.31 9.62
N VAL A 66 4.98 0.32 8.74
CA VAL A 66 4.80 -0.64 7.66
C VAL A 66 4.73 0.13 6.35
N GLU A 67 5.74 -0.06 5.52
CA GLU A 67 5.76 0.47 4.15
C GLU A 67 4.90 -0.43 3.25
N ILE A 68 3.99 0.19 2.50
CA ILE A 68 3.13 -0.47 1.52
C ILE A 68 3.49 0.10 0.15
N THR A 69 3.87 -0.80 -0.77
CA THR A 69 4.08 -0.47 -2.18
C THR A 69 3.04 -1.21 -3.03
N LEU A 70 2.35 -0.47 -3.89
CA LEU A 70 1.42 -0.99 -4.87
C LEU A 70 2.01 -0.81 -6.27
N GLU A 71 2.10 -1.90 -7.02
CA GLU A 71 2.36 -1.90 -8.46
C GLU A 71 1.05 -2.31 -9.14
N LEU A 72 0.53 -1.43 -9.99
CA LEU A 72 -0.83 -1.52 -10.52
C LEU A 72 -0.79 -1.66 -12.05
N GLU A 73 -1.65 -2.51 -12.58
CA GLU A 73 -1.98 -2.58 -14.00
C GLU A 73 -3.51 -2.59 -14.16
N PHE A 74 -4.00 -1.71 -15.02
CA PHE A 74 -5.42 -1.57 -15.34
C PHE A 74 -5.62 -1.95 -16.80
N ASN A 75 -6.40 -3.01 -17.05
CA ASN A 75 -6.81 -3.41 -18.38
C ASN A 75 -8.25 -2.93 -18.63
N ARG A 76 -8.48 -2.21 -19.72
CA ARG A 76 -9.82 -1.85 -20.15
C ARG A 76 -10.38 -2.99 -21.03
N PRO A 77 -11.39 -3.75 -20.56
CA PRO A 77 -12.03 -4.74 -21.42
C PRO A 77 -12.68 -4.06 -22.63
N ALA A 78 -12.61 -4.75 -23.78
CA ALA A 78 -13.16 -4.31 -25.07
C ALA A 78 -14.70 -4.24 -25.05
#